data_AF-A0A8D8C6U7-F1
#
_entry.id   AF-A0A8D8C6U7-F1
#
_cell.length_a   1.000
_cell.length_b   1.000
_cell.length_c   1.000
_cell.angle_alpha   90.00
_cell.angle_beta   90.00
_cell.angle_gamma   90.00
#
_symmetry.space_group_name_H-M   'P 1'
#
loop_
_entity.id
_entity.type
_entity.pdbx_description
1 polymer ?
#
loop_
_entity_poly.entity_id
_entity_poly.type
_entity_poly.pdbx_seq_one_letter_code
_entity_poly.pdbx_strand_id
1 'polypeptide(L)'
;ISSNFTALSERIAKLEKLNETLTMSQESKNKGIISDVPTVCNNSNQHGPIITSCKEPSTSGVFRMQNPNVQVFCEMDSFNGGWLVIQQRVDRTFDFNRSWA
;
A
#
# COMPACT_ATOMS: atom_id res chain seq x y z
N ILE A 1 15.89 -19.19 -46.24
CA ILE A 1 14.59 -18.71 -45.71
C ILE A 1 14.13 -19.56 -44.52
N SER A 2 14.19 -20.90 -44.62
CA SER A 2 13.79 -21.83 -43.54
C SER A 2 14.58 -21.68 -42.22
N SER A 3 15.91 -21.57 -42.25
CA SER A 3 16.74 -21.51 -41.04
C SER A 3 16.47 -20.31 -40.13
N ASN A 4 16.24 -19.13 -40.71
CA ASN A 4 15.95 -17.91 -39.95
C ASN A 4 14.56 -17.95 -39.32
N PHE A 5 13.60 -18.62 -39.96
CA PHE A 5 12.26 -18.81 -39.43
C PHE A 5 12.29 -19.72 -38.19
N THR A 6 13.05 -20.83 -38.25
CA THR A 6 13.25 -21.72 -37.09
C THR A 6 13.94 -21.00 -35.92
N ALA A 7 14.96 -20.18 -36.21
CA ALA A 7 15.63 -19.39 -35.18
C ALA A 7 14.72 -18.32 -34.54
N LEU A 8 13.80 -17.75 -35.32
CA LEU A 8 12.80 -16.80 -34.82
C LEU A 8 11.75 -17.50 -33.94
N SER A 9 11.24 -18.65 -34.38
CA SER A 9 10.25 -19.42 -33.59
C SER A 9 10.82 -19.88 -32.25
N GLU A 10 12.10 -20.30 -32.21
CA GLU A 10 12.76 -20.64 -30.95
C GLU A 10 12.89 -19.46 -29.98
N ARG A 11 13.17 -18.25 -30.51
CA ARG A 11 13.24 -17.04 -29.69
C ARG A 11 11.88 -16.67 -29.11
N ILE A 12 10.81 -16.81 -29.89
CA ILE A 12 9.43 -16.54 -29.42
C ILE A 12 9.06 -17.51 -28.29
N ALA A 13 9.29 -18.82 -28.47
CA ALA A 13 9.02 -19.82 -27.43
C ALA A 13 9.82 -19.55 -26.14
N LYS A 14 11.07 -19.07 -26.25
CA LYS A 14 11.87 -18.66 -25.08
C LYS A 14 11.30 -17.43 -24.37
N LEU A 15 10.77 -16.46 -25.11
CA LEU A 15 10.15 -15.26 -24.53
C LEU A 15 8.83 -15.58 -23.83
N GLU A 16 8.00 -16.45 -24.41
CA GLU A 16 6.75 -16.93 -23.78
C GLU A 16 7.05 -17.64 -22.47
N LYS A 17 8.02 -18.57 -22.47
CA LYS A 17 8.44 -19.27 -21.25
C LYS A 17 9.00 -18.34 -20.18
N LEU A 18 9.74 -17.30 -20.59
CA LEU A 18 10.25 -16.28 -19.67
C LEU A 18 9.10 -15.47 -19.05
N ASN A 19 8.09 -15.10 -19.85
CA ASN A 19 6.92 -14.36 -19.39
C ASN A 19 6.09 -15.16 -18.38
N GLU A 20 5.89 -16.46 -18.62
CA GLU A 20 5.22 -17.37 -17.67
C GLU A 20 6.00 -17.49 -16.36
N THR A 21 7.32 -17.63 -16.43
CA THR A 21 8.19 -17.72 -15.25
C THR A 21 8.15 -16.45 -14.42
N LEU A 22 8.16 -15.28 -15.08
CA LEU A 22 8.06 -13.99 -14.41
C LEU A 22 6.68 -13.82 -13.76
N THR A 23 5.60 -14.20 -14.44
CA THR A 23 4.23 -14.13 -13.90
C THR A 23 4.07 -15.03 -12.67
N MET A 24 4.54 -16.28 -12.74
CA MET A 24 4.53 -17.20 -11.58
C MET A 24 5.38 -16.68 -10.41
N SER A 25 6.53 -16.04 -10.68
CA SER A 25 7.38 -15.45 -9.64
C SER A 25 6.72 -14.23 -8.98
N GLN A 26 6.03 -13.39 -9.76
CA GLN A 26 5.26 -12.25 -9.25
C GLN A 26 4.07 -12.72 -8.41
N GLU A 27 3.31 -13.72 -8.87
CA GLU A 27 2.19 -14.28 -8.12
C GLU A 27 2.63 -14.96 -6.82
N SER A 28 3.74 -15.70 -6.83
CA SER A 28 4.28 -16.33 -5.62
C SER A 28 4.72 -15.31 -4.58
N LYS A 29 5.36 -14.20 -5.01
CA LYS A 29 5.73 -13.09 -4.13
C LYS A 29 4.50 -12.33 -3.61
N ASN A 30 3.52 -12.07 -4.48
CA ASN A 30 2.27 -11.41 -4.10
C ASN A 30 1.43 -12.28 -3.15
N LYS A 31 1.43 -13.60 -3.32
CA LYS A 31 0.74 -14.54 -2.42
C LYS A 31 1.39 -14.59 -1.04
N GLY A 32 2.72 -14.54 -0.96
CA GLY A 32 3.44 -14.43 0.31
C GLY A 32 3.14 -13.12 1.05
N ILE A 33 3.01 -12.01 0.30
CA ILE A 33 2.61 -10.71 0.88
C ILE A 33 1.15 -10.75 1.37
N ILE A 34 0.21 -11.31 0.60
CA ILE A 34 -1.22 -11.36 0.97
C ILE A 34 -1.49 -12.31 2.14
N SER A 35 -0.71 -13.37 2.35
CA SER A 35 -0.90 -14.26 3.51
C SER A 35 -0.55 -13.62 4.85
N ASP A 36 0.29 -12.58 4.85
CA ASP A 36 0.70 -11.85 6.04
C ASP A 36 -0.24 -10.67 6.37
N VAL A 37 -1.04 -10.20 5.40
CA VAL A 37 -1.99 -9.09 5.60
C VAL A 37 -3.09 -9.40 6.62
N PRO A 38 -3.79 -10.56 6.59
CA PRO A 38 -4.86 -10.84 7.55
C PRO A 38 -4.34 -10.95 8.98
N THR A 39 -3.14 -11.54 9.17
CA THR A 39 -2.56 -11.73 10.51
C THR A 39 -2.08 -10.41 11.12
N VAL A 40 -1.57 -9.48 10.30
CA VAL A 40 -1.19 -8.12 10.75
C VAL A 40 -2.43 -7.28 11.07
N CYS A 41 -3.52 -7.38 10.29
CA CYS A 41 -4.76 -6.62 10.55
C CYS A 41 -5.60 -7.18 11.71
N ASN A 42 -5.51 -8.49 12.01
CA ASN A 42 -6.35 -9.13 13.03
C ASN A 42 -5.76 -9.07 14.45
N ASN A 43 -4.45 -8.81 14.59
CA ASN A 43 -3.77 -8.74 15.89
C ASN A 43 -3.24 -7.35 16.27
N SER A 44 -3.50 -6.32 15.47
CA SER A 44 -3.35 -4.96 15.97
C SER A 44 -4.43 -4.76 17.03
N ASN A 45 -4.06 -4.38 18.25
CA ASN A 45 -4.93 -3.51 19.03
C ASN A 45 -5.37 -2.39 18.06
N GLN A 46 -6.61 -2.46 17.56
CA GLN A 46 -7.20 -1.57 16.54
C GLN A 46 -7.32 -0.10 17.03
N HIS A 47 -6.61 0.22 18.09
CA HIS A 47 -6.54 1.49 18.76
C HIS A 47 -5.05 1.80 18.90
N GLY A 48 -4.52 2.58 17.94
CA GLY A 48 -3.22 3.23 18.13
C GLY A 48 -3.21 4.06 19.42
N PRO A 49 -2.04 4.52 19.90
CA PRO A 49 -1.93 5.27 21.14
C PRO A 49 -2.95 6.41 21.21
N ILE A 50 -3.57 6.59 22.39
CA ILE A 50 -4.51 7.68 22.62
C ILE A 50 -3.71 8.95 22.83
N ILE A 51 -3.96 9.97 22.01
CA ILE A 51 -3.30 11.27 22.05
C ILE A 51 -4.33 12.40 22.17
N THR A 52 -3.93 13.54 22.71
CA THR A 52 -4.75 14.78 22.69
C THR A 52 -4.41 15.68 21.51
N SER A 53 -3.18 15.59 20.99
CA SER A 53 -2.69 16.39 19.87
C SER A 53 -1.63 15.66 19.05
N CYS A 54 -1.60 15.91 17.73
CA CYS A 54 -0.52 15.43 16.85
C CYS A 54 0.86 16.03 17.17
N LYS A 55 0.96 16.95 18.13
CA LYS A 55 2.25 17.43 18.66
C LYS A 55 2.93 16.44 19.61
N GLU A 56 2.21 15.44 20.11
CA GLU A 56 2.73 14.46 21.08
C GLU A 56 3.63 13.37 20.46
N PRO A 57 3.27 12.75 19.31
CA PRO A 57 4.09 11.71 18.72
C PRO A 57 5.42 12.23 18.20
N SER A 58 6.43 11.36 18.12
CA SER A 58 7.72 11.65 17.49
C SER A 58 7.84 11.13 16.05
N THR A 59 6.88 10.33 15.59
CA THR A 59 6.90 9.67 14.27
C THR A 59 5.54 9.72 13.62
N SER A 60 5.51 9.80 12.30
CA SER A 60 4.28 9.80 11.52
C SER A 60 3.52 8.48 11.71
N GLY A 61 2.19 8.53 11.74
CA GLY A 61 1.40 7.33 11.96
C GLY A 61 -0.07 7.57 12.29
N VAL A 62 -0.76 6.45 12.52
CA VAL A 62 -2.19 6.43 12.87
C VAL A 62 -2.36 6.39 14.38
N PHE A 63 -3.09 7.36 14.92
CA PHE A 63 -3.34 7.52 16.35
C PHE A 63 -4.83 7.64 16.63
N ARG A 64 -5.20 7.53 17.91
CA ARG A 64 -6.58 7.75 18.35
C ARG A 64 -6.66 9.04 19.14
N MET A 65 -7.48 9.97 18.67
CA MET A 65 -7.70 11.22 19.37
C MET A 65 -8.58 10.96 20.60
N GLN A 66 -8.23 11.52 21.75
CA GLN A 66 -9.01 11.34 22.98
C GLN A 66 -10.39 12.00 22.86
N ASN A 67 -10.42 13.19 22.25
CA ASN A 67 -11.64 13.96 22.07
C ASN A 67 -11.57 14.80 20.78
N PRO A 68 -12.34 14.48 19.72
CA PRO A 68 -13.30 13.40 19.63
C PRO A 68 -12.61 12.02 19.53
N ASN A 69 -13.32 10.96 19.92
CA ASN A 69 -12.79 9.59 19.95
C ASN A 69 -12.67 8.97 18.54
N VAL A 70 -11.81 9.54 17.70
CA VAL A 70 -11.66 9.22 16.27
C VAL A 70 -10.23 8.84 15.94
N GLN A 71 -10.06 8.07 14.86
CA GLN A 71 -8.75 7.74 14.33
C GLN A 71 -8.25 8.88 13.44
N VAL A 72 -6.99 9.25 13.60
CA VAL A 72 -6.35 10.33 12.84
C VAL A 72 -4.97 9.89 12.36
N PHE A 73 -4.48 10.54 11.31
CA PHE A 73 -3.08 10.42 10.90
C PHE A 73 -2.32 11.69 11.31
N CYS A 74 -1.22 11.50 12.04
CA CYS A 74 -0.30 12.56 12.40
C CYS A 74 0.94 12.49 11.51
N GLU A 75 1.31 13.61 10.89
CA GLU A 75 2.50 13.76 10.06
C GLU A 75 3.60 14.50 10.83
N MET A 76 4.74 13.83 10.99
CA MET A 76 5.85 14.28 11.84
C MET A 76 7.15 14.55 11.08
N ASP A 77 7.27 14.08 9.84
CA ASP A 77 8.53 14.13 9.08
C ASP A 77 8.67 15.45 8.30
N SER A 78 7.53 16.06 7.94
CA SER A 78 7.48 17.32 7.18
C SER A 78 7.20 18.54 8.06
N PHE A 79 7.78 19.70 7.71
CA PHE A 79 7.45 21.00 8.30
C PHE A 79 7.45 21.03 9.85
N ASN A 80 8.50 20.49 10.46
CA ASN A 80 8.65 20.37 11.92
C ASN A 80 7.63 19.47 12.62
N GLY A 81 6.84 18.72 11.86
CA GLY A 81 5.85 17.78 12.39
C GLY A 81 4.71 18.46 13.15
N GLY A 82 3.92 17.65 13.84
CA GLY A 82 2.77 18.14 14.60
C GLY A 82 1.50 18.28 13.77
N TRP A 83 1.48 17.77 12.54
CA TRP A 83 0.41 18.01 11.59
C TRP A 83 -0.68 16.96 11.68
N LEU A 84 -1.91 17.41 11.92
CA LEU A 84 -3.10 16.57 11.76
C LEU A 84 -3.50 16.55 10.29
N VAL A 85 -3.44 15.38 9.65
CA VAL A 85 -3.86 15.23 8.26
C VAL A 85 -5.38 15.07 8.20
N ILE A 86 -6.04 16.02 7.55
CA ILE A 86 -7.50 16.02 7.35
C ILE A 86 -7.92 15.53 5.96
N GLN A 87 -7.01 15.55 4.99
CA GLN A 87 -7.25 15.11 3.62
C GLN A 87 -5.94 14.72 2.95
N GLN A 88 -5.91 13.57 2.27
CA GLN A 88 -4.76 13.13 1.46
C GLN A 88 -5.24 12.48 0.15
N ARG A 89 -4.49 12.68 -0.93
CA ARG A 89 -4.67 11.97 -2.20
C ARG A 89 -3.33 11.43 -2.67
N VAL A 90 -3.25 10.11 -2.85
CA VAL A 90 -2.02 9.41 -3.30
C VAL A 90 -2.18 8.94 -4.75
N ASP A 91 -3.24 8.21 -5.07
CA ASP A 91 -3.33 7.44 -6.33
C ASP A 91 -4.72 7.48 -7.02
N ARG A 92 -5.55 8.50 -6.74
CA ARG A 92 -6.90 8.71 -7.32
C ARG A 92 -7.88 7.53 -7.15
N THR A 93 -7.58 6.58 -6.27
CA THR A 93 -8.41 5.41 -5.98
C THR A 93 -9.75 5.74 -5.33
N PHE A 94 -9.83 6.87 -4.63
CA PHE A 94 -11.05 7.33 -3.94
C PHE A 94 -11.71 8.51 -4.66
N ASP A 95 -13.03 8.41 -4.83
CA ASP A 95 -13.85 9.51 -5.34
C ASP A 95 -14.22 10.50 -4.23
N PHE A 96 -14.01 11.77 -4.55
CA PHE A 96 -14.26 12.93 -3.71
C PHE A 96 -15.54 13.68 -4.14
N ASN A 97 -16.12 13.31 -5.28
CA ASN A 97 -17.41 13.82 -5.73
C ASN A 97 -18.54 13.18 -4.91
N ARG A 98 -18.81 13.72 -3.73
CA ARG A 98 -19.82 13.23 -2.78
C ARG A 98 -20.85 14.31 -2.49
N SER A 99 -22.08 13.90 -2.23
CA SER A 99 -23.14 14.83 -1.81
C SER A 99 -22.95 15.26 -0.36
N TRP A 100 -23.59 16.38 -0.01
CA TRP A 100 -23.84 16.70 1.39
C TRP A 100 -24.79 15.66 2.00
N ALA A 101 -24.60 15.35 3.28
CA ALA A 101 -25.40 14.39 4.05
C ALA A 101 -26.03 15.09 5.26
#